data_AF-A0A1V3JX00-F1
#
_entry.id   AF-A0A1V3JX00-F1
#
_cell.length_a   1.000
_cell.length_b   1.000
_cell.length_c   1.000
_cell.angle_alpha   90.00
_cell.angle_beta   90.00
_cell.angle_gamma   90.00
#
_symmetry.space_group_name_H-M   'P 1'
#
loop_
_entity.id
_entity.type
_entity.pdbx_description
1 polymer ?
#
loop_
_entity_poly.entity_id
_entity_poly.type
_entity_poly.pdbx_seq_one_letter_code
_entity_poly.pdbx_strand_id
1 'polypeptide(L)' 'MANGHQFSELGHYTARQLILFYEKSLLRARRERAARATDCAVGFSGGSDLTNYIKDLTD' A
#
# COMPACT_ATOMS: atom_id res chain seq x y z
N MET A 1 13.12 1.05 -8.54
CA MET A 1 13.62 0.55 -7.23
C MET A 1 12.61 0.92 -6.17
N ALA A 2 11.94 -0.04 -5.54
CA ALA A 2 10.99 0.24 -4.47
C ALA A 2 11.75 0.31 -3.14
N ASN A 3 11.98 1.50 -2.60
CA ASN A 3 12.49 1.71 -1.23
C ASN A 3 13.76 0.90 -0.86
N GLY A 4 14.72 0.77 -1.78
CA GLY A 4 16.02 0.14 -1.51
C GLY A 4 16.01 -1.39 -1.40
N HIS A 5 14.88 -2.06 -1.63
CA HIS A 5 14.80 -3.52 -1.61
C HIS A 5 14.62 -4.06 -3.03
N GLN A 6 15.50 -4.97 -3.46
CA GLN A 6 15.39 -5.68 -4.72
C GLN A 6 14.65 -7.02 -4.51
N PHE A 7 13.55 -7.22 -5.24
CA PHE A 7 12.80 -8.48 -5.20
C PHE A 7 13.66 -9.71 -5.56
N SER A 8 14.69 -9.51 -6.40
CA SER A 8 15.67 -10.54 -6.76
C SER A 8 16.49 -11.05 -5.58
N GLU A 9 16.56 -10.30 -4.47
CA GLU A 9 17.36 -10.64 -3.30
C GLU A 9 16.57 -11.33 -2.18
N LEU A 10 15.27 -11.59 -2.38
CA LEU A 10 14.40 -12.18 -1.35
C LEU A 10 14.94 -13.51 -0.81
N GLY A 11 15.58 -14.32 -1.66
CA GLY A 11 16.21 -15.58 -1.26
C GLY A 11 17.41 -15.43 -0.31
N HIS A 12 17.97 -14.22 -0.20
CA HIS A 12 19.11 -13.91 0.66
C HIS A 12 18.70 -13.12 1.91
N TYR A 13 17.42 -12.82 2.09
CA TYR A 13 16.95 -12.05 3.24
C TYR A 13 16.86 -12.93 4.48
N THR A 14 17.29 -12.38 5.61
CA THR A 14 16.99 -12.95 6.92
C THR A 14 15.49 -12.91 7.20
N ALA A 15 15.01 -13.73 8.14
CA ALA A 15 13.60 -13.74 8.54
C ALA A 15 13.08 -12.35 8.92
N ARG A 16 13.87 -11.55 9.66
CA ARG A 16 13.52 -10.17 10.02
C ARG A 16 13.39 -9.27 8.78
N GLN A 17 14.31 -9.39 7.82
CA GLN A 17 14.26 -8.60 6.59
C GLN A 17 13.05 -8.96 5.72
N LEU A 18 12.66 -10.24 5.68
CA LEU A 18 11.45 -10.67 4.99
C LEU A 18 10.19 -10.06 5.60
N ILE A 19 10.08 -10.05 6.93
CA ILE A 19 8.96 -9.42 7.64
C ILE A 19 8.89 -7.92 7.31
N LEU A 20 10.02 -7.20 7.45
CA LEU A 20 10.08 -5.77 7.14
C LEU A 20 9.75 -5.46 5.67
N PHE A 21 10.22 -6.32 4.76
CA PHE A 21 9.91 -6.19 3.34
C PHE A 21 8.41 -6.38 3.07
N TYR A 22 7.82 -7.39 3.68
CA TYR A 22 6.39 -7.68 3.55
C TYR A 22 5.54 -6.53 4.10
N GLU A 23 5.83 -6.04 5.30
CA GLU A 23 5.13 -4.90 5.92
C GLU A 23 5.18 -3.65 5.04
N LYS A 24 6.37 -3.30 4.54
CA LYS A 24 6.53 -2.16 3.61
C LYS A 24 5.77 -2.37 2.30
N SER A 25 5.76 -3.58 1.77
CA SER A 25 5.03 -3.92 0.54
C SER A 25 3.52 -3.80 0.73
N LEU A 26 3.01 -4.23 1.88
CA LEU A 26 1.60 -4.09 2.28
C LEU A 26 1.18 -2.62 2.38
N LEU A 27 1.96 -1.80 3.08
CA LEU A 27 1.70 -0.36 3.19
C LEU A 27 1.64 0.32 1.82
N ARG A 28 2.57 -0.04 0.93
CA ARG A 28 2.56 0.46 -0.45
C ARG A 28 1.29 0.05 -1.20
N ALA A 29 0.91 -1.22 -1.14
CA ALA A 29 -0.29 -1.72 -1.82
C ALA A 29 -1.57 -1.04 -1.31
N ARG A 30 -1.68 -0.78 0.01
CA ARG A 30 -2.80 -0.05 0.60
C ARG A 30 -2.85 1.40 0.10
N ARG A 31 -1.71 2.09 0.05
CA ARG A 31 -1.61 3.45 -0.51
C ARG A 31 -1.98 3.52 -2.00
N GLU A 32 -1.50 2.58 -2.81
CA GLU A 32 -1.87 2.49 -4.23
C GLU A 32 -3.36 2.20 -4.42
N ARG A 33 -3.99 1.45 -3.50
CA ARG A 33 -5.43 1.22 -3.50
C ARG A 33 -6.20 2.48 -3.08
N ALA A 34 -5.75 3.16 -2.03
CA ALA A 34 -6.35 4.42 -1.57
C ALA A 34 -6.32 5.48 -2.67
N ALA A 35 -5.19 5.66 -3.36
CA ALA A 35 -5.06 6.59 -4.48
C ALA A 35 -6.08 6.29 -5.59
N ARG A 36 -6.19 5.02 -6.02
CA ARG A 36 -7.19 4.62 -7.03
C ARG A 36 -8.62 4.86 -6.57
N ALA A 37 -8.92 4.58 -5.30
CA ALA A 37 -10.25 4.82 -4.73
C ALA A 37 -10.59 6.32 -4.74
N THR A 38 -9.62 7.18 -4.41
CA THR A 38 -9.75 8.64 -4.50
C THR A 38 -9.96 9.11 -5.95
N ASP A 39 -9.18 8.59 -6.90
CA ASP A 39 -9.32 8.95 -8.31
C ASP A 39 -10.72 8.59 -8.84
N CYS A 40 -11.25 7.42 -8.47
CA CYS A 40 -12.63 7.04 -8.77
C CYS A 40 -13.66 7.93 -8.06
N ALA A 41 -13.42 8.33 -6.81
CA ALA A 41 -14.29 9.20 -6.01
C ALA A 41 -14.48 10.58 -6.65
N VAL A 42 -13.39 11.15 -7.18
CA VAL A 42 -13.40 12.45 -7.86
C VAL A 42 -14.27 12.39 -9.12
N GLY A 43 -14.32 11.24 -9.80
CA GLY A 43 -15.17 11.01 -10.97
C GLY A 43 -16.63 10.68 -10.65
N PHE A 44 -16.94 10.21 -9.44
CA PHE A 44 -18.28 9.74 -9.06
C PHE A 44 -18.53 10.10 -7.59
N SER A 45 -19.07 11.31 -7.35
CA SER A 45 -19.44 11.90 -6.04
C SER A 45 -19.24 10.97 -4.83
N GLY A 46 -18.00 10.89 -4.33
CA GLY A 46 -17.63 9.98 -3.23
C GLY A 46 -18.29 10.37 -1.91
N GLY A 47 -19.06 9.46 -1.32
CA GLY A 47 -19.72 9.65 -0.02
C GLY A 47 -18.81 9.44 1.20
N SER A 48 -19.38 9.61 2.40
CA SER A 48 -18.69 9.42 3.69
C SER A 48 -18.04 8.04 3.84
N ASP A 49 -18.66 7.00 3.29
CA ASP A 49 -18.17 5.62 3.39
C ASP A 49 -16.86 5.42 2.63
N LEU A 50 -16.71 6.08 1.48
CA LEU A 50 -15.48 6.04 0.69
C LEU A 50 -14.35 6.80 1.39
N THR A 51 -14.68 7.92 2.04
CA THR A 51 -13.72 8.67 2.86
C THR A 51 -13.21 7.83 4.04
N ASN A 52 -14.10 7.10 4.72
CA ASN A 52 -13.73 6.19 5.81
C ASN A 52 -12.88 5.02 5.30
N TYR A 53 -13.25 4.43 4.16
CA TYR A 53 -12.47 3.37 3.54
C TYR A 53 -11.05 3.82 3.15
N ILE A 54 -10.90 5.03 2.62
CA ILE A 54 -9.59 5.60 2.30
C ILE A 54 -8.76 5.79 3.58
N LYS A 55 -9.36 6.31 4.66
CA LYS A 55 -8.68 6.43 5.97
C LYS A 55 -8.19 5.08 6.48
N ASP A 56 -9.04 4.07 6.46
CA ASP A 56 -8.70 2.70 6.86
C ASP A 56 -7.56 2.11 6.01
N LEU A 57 -7.31 2.60 4.80
CA LEU A 57 -6.18 2.15 3.98
C LEU A 57 -4.89 2.92 4.24
N THR A 58 -4.98 4.14 4.77
CA THR A 58 -3.81 5.01 5.02
C THR A 58 -3.33 5.03 6.46
N ASP A 59 -4.18 4.69 7.43
CA ASP A 59 -3.85 4.50 8.85
C ASP A 59 -3.14 3.14 9.10
#